data_AF-A0A0C2G0X2-F1
#
_entry.id   AF-A0A0C2G0X2-F1
#
_cell.length_a   1.000
_cell.length_b   1.000
_cell.length_c   1.000
_cell.angle_alpha   90.00
_cell.angle_beta   90.00
_cell.angle_gamma   90.00
#
_symmetry.space_group_name_H-M   'P 1'
#
loop_
_entity.id
_entity.type
_entity.pdbx_description
1 polymer ?
#
loop_
_entity_poly.entity_id
_entity_poly.type
_entity_poly.pdbx_seq_one_letter_code
_entity_poly.pdbx_strand_id
1 'polypeptide(L)'
;MTPPGRPCRLVVCRGCCCGTAKKRPGVDHEGQLERLRGLRDGDGREVPVRTSTCLGICFQANVVVVQPSSAGRERGGRPVWIGGFTEDRLIDDLDTWVHDGGPGAAPLPESLAERVTSKDAEKPKKDKKAKKGKKEKKEKKEKKKSGRP
;
A
#
# COMPACT_ATOMS: atom_id res chain seq x y z
N MET A 1 5.15 -6.86 -37.25
CA MET A 1 5.30 -5.89 -36.16
C MET A 1 4.48 -6.38 -34.98
N THR A 2 5.12 -6.80 -33.90
CA THR A 2 4.41 -7.15 -32.66
C THR A 2 3.83 -5.87 -32.07
N PRO A 3 2.52 -5.82 -31.72
CA PRO A 3 1.97 -4.64 -31.07
C PRO A 3 2.75 -4.36 -29.78
N PRO A 4 3.04 -3.08 -29.47
CA PRO A 4 3.75 -2.76 -28.25
C PRO A 4 3.00 -3.32 -27.04
N GLY A 5 3.75 -3.98 -26.15
CA GLY A 5 3.20 -4.56 -24.92
C GLY A 5 2.50 -3.48 -24.08
N ARG A 6 1.52 -3.89 -23.26
CA ARG A 6 0.80 -2.94 -22.40
C ARG A 6 1.70 -2.52 -21.23
N PRO A 7 1.67 -1.24 -20.81
CA PRO A 7 2.39 -0.79 -19.63
C PRO A 7 1.81 -1.39 -18.34
N CYS A 8 2.51 -1.17 -17.23
CA CYS A 8 1.95 -1.38 -15.89
C CYS A 8 0.67 -0.56 -15.70
N ARG A 9 -0.22 -0.99 -14.80
CA ARG A 9 -1.43 -0.24 -14.44
C ARG A 9 -1.61 -0.18 -12.95
N LEU A 10 -2.12 0.94 -12.44
CA LEU A 10 -2.36 1.14 -11.01
C LEU A 10 -3.85 1.12 -10.68
N VAL A 11 -4.18 0.48 -9.56
CA VAL A 11 -5.51 0.56 -8.94
C VAL A 11 -5.35 1.12 -7.53
N VAL A 12 -5.94 2.28 -7.29
CA VAL A 12 -5.81 3.01 -6.01
C VAL A 12 -7.13 2.96 -5.25
N CYS A 13 -7.11 2.46 -4.01
CA CYS A 13 -8.28 2.47 -3.15
C CYS A 13 -8.54 3.89 -2.61
N ARG A 14 -9.70 4.47 -2.94
CA ARG A 14 -10.15 5.80 -2.51
C ARG A 14 -11.53 5.74 -1.81
N GLY A 15 -11.78 4.67 -1.07
CA GLY A 15 -13.00 4.43 -0.31
C GLY A 15 -13.08 5.08 1.07
N CYS A 16 -14.14 4.79 1.81
CA CYS A 16 -14.33 5.35 3.17
C CYS A 16 -13.19 5.04 4.16
N CYS A 17 -12.39 4.00 3.91
CA CYS A 17 -11.24 3.59 4.74
C CYS A 17 -9.87 3.97 4.15
N CYS A 18 -9.81 4.40 2.88
CA CYS A 18 -8.57 4.71 2.16
C CYS A 18 -8.79 6.03 1.41
N GLY A 19 -7.97 7.06 1.61
CA GLY A 19 -8.20 8.34 0.93
C GLY A 19 -9.04 9.36 1.70
N THR A 20 -9.09 9.29 3.05
CA THR A 20 -9.73 10.34 3.85
C THR A 20 -8.84 10.79 4.99
N ALA A 21 -8.76 12.11 5.20
CA ALA A 21 -8.04 12.71 6.32
C ALA A 21 -8.54 12.20 7.69
N LYS A 22 -9.83 11.86 7.79
CA LYS A 22 -10.41 11.27 9.01
C LYS A 22 -9.77 9.94 9.41
N LYS A 23 -9.43 9.09 8.44
CA LYS A 23 -8.82 7.78 8.70
C LYS A 23 -7.30 7.84 8.72
N ARG A 24 -6.73 8.76 7.94
CA ARG A 24 -5.29 8.92 7.73
C ARG A 24 -4.95 10.41 7.78
N PRO A 25 -4.91 11.01 8.98
CA PRO A 25 -4.58 12.43 9.13
C PRO A 25 -3.14 12.70 8.68
N GLY A 26 -2.91 13.87 8.08
CA GLY A 26 -1.60 14.29 7.60
C GLY A 26 -1.16 13.68 6.27
N VAL A 27 -2.00 12.88 5.60
CA VAL A 27 -1.72 12.36 4.27
C VAL A 27 -2.53 13.15 3.24
N ASP A 28 -1.83 13.74 2.27
CA ASP A 28 -2.47 14.36 1.10
C ASP A 28 -2.86 13.28 0.09
N HIS A 29 -4.12 12.84 0.15
CA HIS A 29 -4.63 11.79 -0.72
C HIS A 29 -4.87 12.27 -2.15
N GLU A 30 -5.17 13.55 -2.35
CA GLU A 30 -5.45 14.13 -3.66
C GLU A 30 -4.15 14.39 -4.41
N GLY A 31 -3.19 15.06 -3.77
CA GLY A 31 -1.85 15.26 -4.33
C GLY A 31 -1.14 13.94 -4.61
N GLN A 32 -1.27 12.94 -3.73
CA GLN A 32 -0.77 11.60 -4.03
C GLN A 32 -1.43 10.99 -5.27
N LEU A 33 -2.75 11.12 -5.45
CA LEU A 33 -3.43 10.57 -6.62
C LEU A 33 -2.99 11.28 -7.91
N GLU A 34 -2.80 12.59 -7.85
CA GLU A 34 -2.29 13.38 -8.98
C GLU A 34 -0.88 12.95 -9.37
N ARG A 35 0.04 12.83 -8.40
CA ARG A 35 1.40 12.32 -8.63
C ARG A 35 1.37 10.92 -9.28
N LEU A 36 0.52 10.02 -8.78
CA LEU A 36 0.37 8.68 -9.37
C LEU A 36 -0.15 8.71 -10.81
N ARG A 37 -1.03 9.66 -11.17
CA ARG A 37 -1.52 9.83 -12.55
C ARG A 37 -0.46 10.40 -13.49
N GLY A 38 0.55 11.07 -12.96
CA GLY A 38 1.67 11.63 -13.73
C GLY A 38 2.76 10.62 -14.09
N LEU A 39 2.75 9.41 -13.53
CA LEU A 39 3.81 8.42 -13.73
C LEU A 39 3.92 7.97 -15.19
N ARG A 40 5.16 7.71 -15.61
CA ARG A 40 5.49 7.22 -16.94
C ARG A 40 6.28 5.91 -16.85
N ASP A 41 6.08 5.02 -17.81
CA ASP A 41 6.93 3.83 -17.93
C ASP A 41 8.27 4.16 -18.64
N GLY A 42 9.19 3.19 -18.71
CA GLY A 42 10.50 3.38 -19.36
C GLY A 42 10.43 3.70 -20.87
N ASP A 43 9.26 3.52 -21.50
CA ASP A 43 9.01 3.91 -22.89
C ASP A 43 8.36 5.32 -22.98
N GLY A 44 8.23 6.03 -21.86
CA GLY A 44 7.62 7.36 -21.78
C GLY A 44 6.08 7.37 -21.85
N ARG A 45 5.42 6.21 -21.76
CA ARG A 45 3.96 6.10 -21.86
C ARG A 45 3.31 6.37 -20.52
N GLU A 46 2.09 6.91 -20.54
CA GLU A 46 1.29 7.05 -19.32
C GLU A 46 1.03 5.70 -18.66
N VAL A 47 1.22 5.65 -17.35
CA VAL A 47 0.81 4.53 -16.52
C VAL A 47 -0.68 4.69 -16.20
N PRO A 48 -1.58 3.83 -16.73
CA PRO A 48 -3.00 4.02 -16.48
C PRO A 48 -3.35 3.82 -15.00
N VAL A 49 -3.94 4.85 -14.40
CA VAL A 49 -4.38 4.84 -13.00
C VAL A 49 -5.90 4.85 -12.93
N ARG A 50 -6.46 3.89 -12.20
CA ARG A 50 -7.89 3.88 -11.86
C ARG A 50 -8.10 3.89 -10.36
N THR A 51 -9.18 4.53 -9.92
CA THR A 51 -9.61 4.50 -8.52
C THR A 51 -10.64 3.39 -8.30
N SER A 52 -10.58 2.78 -7.12
CA SER A 52 -11.56 1.83 -6.62
C SER A 52 -12.21 2.38 -5.35
N THR A 53 -13.50 2.12 -5.17
CA THR A 53 -14.23 2.44 -3.94
C THR A 53 -13.86 1.52 -2.79
N CYS A 54 -13.45 0.27 -3.03
CA CYS A 54 -12.95 -0.63 -2.00
C CYS A 54 -12.16 -1.81 -2.60
N LEU A 55 -11.08 -2.20 -1.92
CA LEU A 55 -10.27 -3.37 -2.29
C LEU A 55 -10.36 -4.51 -1.25
N GLY A 56 -11.28 -4.41 -0.28
CA GLY A 56 -11.56 -5.47 0.71
C GLY A 56 -10.64 -5.48 1.94
N ILE A 57 -9.40 -5.03 1.80
CA ILE A 57 -8.39 -5.03 2.88
C ILE A 57 -8.28 -3.69 3.61
N CYS A 58 -9.43 -3.19 4.09
CA CYS A 58 -9.53 -1.87 4.73
C CYS A 58 -8.61 -1.65 5.94
N PHE A 59 -8.11 -2.73 6.57
CA PHE A 59 -7.19 -2.63 7.70
C PHE A 59 -5.77 -2.20 7.33
N GLN A 60 -5.37 -2.37 6.06
CA GLN A 60 -4.08 -1.87 5.56
C GLN A 60 -4.13 -0.36 5.29
N ALA A 61 -5.29 0.13 4.81
CA ALA A 61 -5.57 1.52 4.41
C ALA A 61 -4.60 2.11 3.37
N ASN A 62 -5.08 3.00 2.50
CA ASN A 62 -4.32 3.55 1.35
C ASN A 62 -3.60 2.46 0.56
N VAL A 63 -4.41 1.60 -0.07
CA VAL A 63 -3.91 0.45 -0.83
C VAL A 63 -3.75 0.81 -2.29
N VAL A 64 -2.59 0.45 -2.86
CA VAL A 64 -2.29 0.54 -4.29
C VAL A 64 -2.03 -0.87 -4.81
N VAL A 65 -2.60 -1.21 -5.96
CA VAL A 65 -2.33 -2.47 -6.66
C VAL A 65 -1.62 -2.17 -7.97
N VAL A 66 -0.44 -2.73 -8.13
CA VAL A 66 0.37 -2.63 -9.36
C VAL A 66 0.11 -3.86 -10.21
N GLN A 67 -0.51 -3.66 -11.35
CA GLN A 67 -0.72 -4.70 -12.36
C GLN A 67 0.51 -4.78 -13.27
N PRO A 68 1.05 -5.98 -13.52
CA PRO A 68 2.22 -6.15 -14.38
C PRO A 68 1.92 -5.73 -15.83
N SER A 69 2.95 -5.19 -16.48
CA SER A 69 3.04 -4.96 -17.92
C SER A 69 2.94 -6.27 -18.71
N SER A 70 2.83 -6.22 -20.05
CA SER A 70 2.90 -7.42 -20.88
C SER A 70 4.20 -8.19 -20.64
N ALA A 71 5.35 -7.51 -20.71
CA ALA A 71 6.67 -8.11 -20.48
C ALA A 71 6.79 -8.69 -19.07
N GLY A 72 6.30 -7.98 -18.05
CA GLY A 72 6.27 -8.47 -16.68
C GLY A 72 5.44 -9.75 -16.55
N ARG A 73 4.28 -9.85 -17.21
CA ARG A 73 3.44 -11.05 -17.20
C ARG A 73 4.08 -12.24 -17.89
N GLU A 74 4.75 -12.01 -19.02
CA GLU A 74 5.49 -13.04 -19.76
C GLU A 74 6.61 -13.65 -18.91
N ARG A 75 7.22 -12.86 -18.03
CA ARG A 75 8.20 -13.30 -17.03
C ARG A 75 7.59 -13.90 -15.75
N GLY A 76 6.27 -14.12 -15.72
CA GLY A 76 5.58 -14.69 -14.57
C GLY A 76 5.10 -13.69 -13.52
N GLY A 77 5.23 -12.38 -13.79
CA GLY A 77 4.77 -11.30 -12.92
C GLY A 77 3.28 -11.42 -12.55
N ARG A 78 2.98 -11.07 -11.30
CA ARG A 78 1.63 -11.08 -10.72
C ARG A 78 1.30 -9.71 -10.13
N PRO A 79 0.01 -9.38 -9.94
CA PRO A 79 -0.36 -8.13 -9.29
C PRO A 79 0.23 -8.03 -7.89
N VAL A 80 0.90 -6.92 -7.59
CA VAL A 80 1.47 -6.65 -6.26
C VAL A 80 0.56 -5.67 -5.53
N TRP A 81 0.18 -6.01 -4.30
CA TRP A 81 -0.67 -5.19 -3.46
C TRP A 81 0.19 -4.53 -2.40
N ILE A 82 0.10 -3.21 -2.30
CA ILE A 82 0.90 -2.40 -1.38
C ILE A 82 -0.06 -1.71 -0.42
N GLY A 83 0.06 -2.02 0.88
CA GLY A 83 -0.72 -1.43 1.96
C GLY A 83 -0.02 -0.23 2.61
N GLY A 84 -0.75 0.65 3.29
CA GLY A 84 -0.14 1.75 4.04
C GLY A 84 0.68 2.69 3.15
N PHE A 85 0.23 2.91 1.91
CA PHE A 85 0.94 3.74 0.94
C PHE A 85 0.68 5.23 1.24
N THR A 86 1.47 5.80 2.14
CA THR A 86 1.22 7.14 2.73
C THR A 86 2.38 8.11 2.66
N GLU A 87 3.57 7.63 2.31
CA GLU A 87 4.79 8.44 2.33
C GLU A 87 5.20 8.80 0.91
N ASP A 88 5.70 10.02 0.70
CA ASP A 88 6.11 10.51 -0.61
C ASP A 88 7.22 9.68 -1.24
N ARG A 89 8.20 9.23 -0.44
CA ARG A 89 9.26 8.32 -0.91
C ARG A 89 8.72 7.06 -1.57
N LEU A 90 7.57 6.55 -1.14
CA LEU A 90 6.98 5.34 -1.72
C LEU A 90 6.44 5.62 -3.13
N ILE A 91 6.08 6.86 -3.44
CA ILE A 91 5.68 7.30 -4.78
C ILE A 91 6.92 7.31 -5.68
N ASP A 92 8.04 7.84 -5.19
CA ASP A 92 9.29 7.92 -5.95
C ASP A 92 9.87 6.51 -6.23
N ASP A 93 9.81 5.62 -5.23
CA ASP A 93 10.21 4.22 -5.38
C ASP A 93 9.28 3.46 -6.33
N LEU A 94 7.97 3.75 -6.29
CA LEU A 94 6.98 3.18 -7.20
C LEU A 94 7.18 3.68 -8.63
N ASP A 95 7.49 4.97 -8.81
CA ASP A 95 7.79 5.57 -10.12
C ASP A 95 8.98 4.87 -10.76
N THR A 96 10.10 4.81 -10.02
CA THR A 96 11.32 4.12 -10.45
C THR A 96 11.03 2.66 -10.82
N TRP A 97 10.29 1.96 -9.96
CA TRP A 97 9.99 0.55 -10.22
C TRP A 97 9.08 0.34 -11.43
N VAL A 98 8.08 1.21 -11.65
CA VAL A 98 7.21 1.14 -12.83
C VAL A 98 7.95 1.53 -14.10
N HIS A 99 8.82 2.52 -14.02
CA HIS A 99 9.73 2.91 -15.10
C HIS A 99 10.60 1.74 -15.54
N ASP A 100 11.16 0.97 -14.59
CA ASP A 100 11.96 -0.23 -14.86
C ASP A 100 11.13 -1.45 -15.31
N GLY A 101 9.80 -1.28 -15.47
CA GLY A 101 8.88 -2.28 -16.02
C GLY A 101 8.02 -3.01 -14.98
N GLY A 102 8.25 -2.75 -13.69
CA GLY A 102 7.38 -3.17 -12.59
C GLY A 102 7.38 -4.68 -12.31
N PRO A 103 6.25 -5.24 -11.81
CA PRO A 103 6.20 -6.62 -11.32
C PRO A 103 6.59 -7.66 -12.35
N GLY A 104 7.60 -8.47 -12.03
CA GLY A 104 8.15 -9.53 -12.88
C GLY A 104 9.19 -9.06 -13.89
N ALA A 105 9.33 -7.75 -14.13
CA ALA A 105 10.36 -7.18 -14.99
C ALA A 105 11.52 -6.57 -14.20
N ALA A 106 11.23 -5.92 -13.06
CA ALA A 106 12.21 -5.32 -12.17
C ALA A 106 12.08 -5.85 -10.73
N PRO A 107 13.18 -5.93 -9.96
CA PRO A 107 13.14 -6.31 -8.55
C PRO A 107 12.29 -5.33 -7.75
N LEU A 108 11.54 -5.83 -6.76
CA LEU A 108 10.69 -5.00 -5.92
C LEU A 108 11.57 -4.18 -4.94
N PRO A 109 11.44 -2.85 -4.89
CA PRO A 109 12.14 -2.02 -3.91
C PRO A 109 11.82 -2.42 -2.47
N GLU A 110 12.82 -2.37 -1.58
CA GLU A 110 12.67 -2.81 -0.18
C GLU A 110 11.57 -2.03 0.56
N SER A 111 11.50 -0.71 0.36
CA SER A 111 10.49 0.18 0.94
C SER A 111 9.04 -0.22 0.58
N LEU A 112 8.83 -0.80 -0.61
CA LEU A 112 7.56 -1.35 -1.06
C LEU A 112 7.37 -2.79 -0.56
N ALA A 113 8.45 -3.58 -0.53
CA ALA A 113 8.45 -4.97 -0.06
C ALA A 113 7.95 -5.09 1.39
N GLU A 114 8.36 -4.18 2.28
CA GLU A 114 7.89 -4.09 3.67
C GLU A 114 6.37 -3.92 3.81
N ARG A 115 5.71 -3.51 2.72
CA ARG A 115 4.29 -3.14 2.66
C ARG A 115 3.47 -4.06 1.76
N VAL A 116 4.10 -5.10 1.21
CA VAL A 116 3.40 -6.07 0.37
C VAL A 116 2.36 -6.80 1.21
N THR A 117 1.15 -6.85 0.68
CA THR A 117 0.00 -7.56 1.24
C THR A 117 -0.62 -8.43 0.15
N SER A 118 -1.70 -9.13 0.47
CA SER A 118 -2.55 -9.81 -0.52
C SER A 118 -4.00 -9.37 -0.37
N LYS A 119 -4.81 -9.67 -1.38
CA LYS A 119 -6.27 -9.51 -1.32
C LYS A 119 -6.88 -10.28 -0.15
N ASP A 120 -6.31 -11.43 0.15
CA ASP A 120 -6.77 -12.39 1.17
C ASP A 120 -6.09 -12.16 2.53
N ALA A 121 -5.33 -11.08 2.68
CA ALA A 121 -4.64 -10.78 3.92
C ALA A 121 -5.66 -10.66 5.06
N GLU A 122 -5.48 -11.46 6.10
CA GLU A 122 -6.29 -11.38 7.31
C GLU A 122 -5.74 -10.29 8.23
N LYS A 123 -6.66 -9.59 8.90
CA LYS A 123 -6.26 -8.62 9.93
C LYS A 123 -5.53 -9.36 11.05
N PRO A 124 -4.31 -8.95 11.45
CA PRO A 124 -3.58 -9.65 12.49
C PRO A 124 -4.42 -9.72 13.77
N LYS A 125 -4.71 -10.95 14.21
CA LYS A 125 -5.40 -11.21 15.47
C LYS A 125 -4.44 -10.77 16.57
N LYS A 126 -4.79 -9.72 17.33
CA LYS A 126 -3.97 -9.25 18.46
C LYS A 126 -3.59 -10.46 19.33
N ASP A 127 -2.30 -10.77 19.40
CA ASP A 127 -1.81 -11.82 20.27
C ASP A 127 -2.28 -11.60 21.70
N LYS A 128 -2.85 -12.65 22.31
CA LYS A 128 -3.32 -12.64 23.71
C LYS A 128 -2.22 -12.17 24.69
N LYS A 129 -0.94 -12.28 24.31
CA LYS A 129 0.24 -11.85 25.08
C LYS A 129 0.30 -10.32 25.29
N ALA A 130 -0.02 -9.52 24.26
CA ALA A 130 -0.08 -8.05 24.38
C ALA A 130 -1.30 -7.58 25.21
N LYS A 131 -2.41 -8.35 25.18
CA LYS A 131 -3.60 -8.09 26.00
C LYS A 131 -3.33 -8.35 27.50
N LYS A 132 -2.54 -9.38 27.83
CA LYS A 132 -2.14 -9.68 29.21
C LYS A 132 -1.22 -8.60 29.79
N GLY A 133 -0.20 -8.18 29.04
CA GLY A 133 0.72 -7.10 29.46
C GLY A 133 0.02 -5.75 29.67
N LYS A 134 -0.96 -5.40 28.83
CA LYS A 134 -1.76 -4.17 29.01
C LYS A 134 -2.73 -4.26 30.20
N LYS A 135 -3.27 -5.44 30.51
CA LYS A 135 -4.14 -5.67 31.69
C LYS A 135 -3.36 -5.59 32.99
N GLU A 136 -2.21 -6.27 33.09
CA GLU A 136 -1.32 -6.21 34.26
C GLU A 136 -0.79 -4.78 34.51
N LYS A 137 -0.41 -4.06 33.44
CA LYS A 137 0.04 -2.66 33.56
C LYS A 137 -1.07 -1.71 33.98
N LYS A 138 -2.34 -2.00 33.65
CA LYS A 138 -3.51 -1.22 34.09
C LYS A 138 -3.85 -1.48 35.56
N GLU A 139 -3.92 -2.74 35.98
CA GLU A 139 -4.17 -3.14 37.38
C GLU A 139 -3.10 -2.59 38.34
N LYS A 140 -1.83 -2.63 37.93
CA LYS A 140 -0.71 -2.09 38.73
C LYS A 140 -0.75 -0.56 38.83
N LYS A 141 -1.32 0.13 37.84
CA LYS A 141 -1.49 1.60 37.84
C LYS A 141 -2.68 2.03 38.70
N GLU A 142 -3.76 1.24 38.76
CA GLU A 142 -4.92 1.51 39.63
C GLU A 142 -4.57 1.27 41.11
N LYS A 143 -3.89 0.17 41.44
CA LYS A 143 -3.41 -0.10 42.81
C LYS A 143 -2.41 0.95 43.34
N LYS A 144 -1.60 1.55 42.46
CA LYS A 144 -0.66 2.62 42.83
C LYS A 144 -1.34 3.99 43.01
N LYS A 145 -2.54 4.19 42.46
CA LYS A 145 -3.35 5.40 42.64
C LYS A 145 -4.22 5.36 43.90
N SER A 146 -4.61 4.17 44.36
CA SER A 146 -5.41 3.95 45.57
C SER A 146 -4.56 3.82 46.85
N GLY A 147 -3.23 3.90 46.75
CA GLY A 147 -2.30 3.72 47.86
C GLY A 147 -1.28 4.84 47.92
N ARG A 148 -1.70 6.01 48.38
CA ARG A 148 -0.83 7.00 49.02
C ARG A 148 -1.70 7.81 50.00
N PRO A 149 -1.30 7.92 51.28
CA PRO A 149 -2.07 8.59 52.32
C PRO A 149 -2.28 10.08 52.04
#